data_AF-A0A381SEF9-F1
#
_entry.id   AF-A0A381SEF9-F1
#
_cell.length_a   1.000
_cell.length_b   1.000
_cell.length_c   1.000
_cell.angle_alpha   90.00
_cell.angle_beta   90.00
_cell.angle_gamma   90.00
#
_symmetry.space_group_name_H-M   'P 1'
#
loop_
_entity.id
_entity.type
_entity.pdbx_description
1 polymer ?
#
loop_
_entity_poly.entity_id
_entity_poly.type
_entity_poly.pdbx_seq_one_letter_code
_entity_poly.pdbx_strand_id
1 'polypeptide(L)' 'MINGRILPWVQDNADQRVWESWEVIIRDLFVLDRDGNVVEVVNLTSFNPDPSENDGDNYLTIKNLLLEARDQ' A
#
# COMPACT_ATOMS: atom_id res chain seq x y z
N MET A 1 15.33 -1.45 -5.96
CA MET A 1 14.69 -2.28 -7.02
C MET A 1 15.75 -3.23 -7.55
N ILE A 2 15.66 -4.55 -7.30
CA ILE A 2 16.68 -5.54 -7.71
C ILE A 2 16.04 -6.55 -8.68
N ASN A 3 16.58 -6.63 -9.91
CA ASN A 3 16.42 -7.70 -10.91
C ASN A 3 15.11 -8.50 -10.89
N GLY A 4 13.98 -7.86 -11.26
CA GLY A 4 12.75 -8.58 -11.59
C GLY A 4 12.04 -9.29 -10.44
N ARG A 5 12.56 -9.23 -9.21
CA ARG A 5 11.80 -9.56 -8.00
C ARG A 5 11.05 -8.32 -7.56
N ILE A 6 10.03 -7.98 -8.35
CA ILE A 6 8.94 -7.19 -7.83
C ILE A 6 8.21 -8.17 -6.92
N LEU A 7 8.41 -8.06 -5.60
CA LEU A 7 7.36 -8.55 -4.71
C LEU A 7 6.11 -7.83 -5.22
N PRO A 8 5.07 -8.55 -5.66
CA PRO A 8 3.79 -7.91 -5.95
C PRO A 8 3.53 -6.99 -4.77
N TRP A 9 3.13 -5.73 -5.04
CA TRP A 9 2.56 -4.88 -4.00
C TRP A 9 1.73 -5.79 -3.11
N VAL A 10 1.99 -5.80 -1.80
CA VAL A 10 1.49 -6.66 -0.72
C VAL A 10 -0.02 -7.00 -0.89
N GLN A 11 -0.35 -7.74 -1.94
CA GLN A 11 -1.66 -7.87 -2.53
C GLN A 11 -1.67 -9.12 -3.39
N ASP A 12 -2.82 -9.77 -3.36
CA ASP A 12 -3.14 -10.84 -4.27
C ASP A 12 -3.38 -10.29 -5.68
N ASN A 13 -3.05 -11.10 -6.68
CA ASN A 13 -3.58 -10.95 -8.02
C ASN A 13 -4.38 -12.20 -8.41
N ALA A 14 -5.03 -12.17 -9.58
CA ALA A 14 -5.89 -13.27 -10.03
C ALA A 14 -5.16 -14.62 -10.08
N ASP A 15 -3.86 -14.60 -10.41
CA ASP A 15 -3.01 -15.79 -10.56
C ASP A 15 -2.35 -16.23 -9.25
N GLN A 16 -2.15 -15.29 -8.31
CA GLN A 16 -1.42 -15.48 -7.07
C GLN A 16 -2.18 -14.88 -5.89
N ARG A 17 -2.96 -15.73 -5.22
CA ARG A 17 -3.74 -15.41 -4.02
C ARG A 17 -3.05 -15.87 -2.74
N VAL A 18 -1.84 -15.38 -2.53
CA VAL A 18 -0.99 -15.79 -1.39
C VAL A 18 -1.60 -15.36 -0.05
N TRP A 19 -2.25 -14.20 0.01
CA TRP A 19 -2.84 -13.65 1.24
C TRP A 19 -4.11 -14.39 1.64
N GLU A 20 -4.93 -14.84 0.69
CA GLU A 20 -6.05 -15.75 0.96
C GLU A 20 -5.60 -17.01 1.71
N SER A 21 -4.44 -17.58 1.36
CA SER A 21 -3.93 -18.80 2.01
C SER A 21 -3.55 -18.60 3.49
N TRP A 22 -3.33 -17.35 3.90
CA TRP A 22 -3.02 -16.97 5.28
C TRP A 22 -4.22 -16.34 5.99
N GLU A 23 -5.40 -16.38 5.37
CA GLU A 23 -6.65 -15.81 5.87
C GLU A 23 -6.52 -14.32 6.25
N VAL A 24 -5.69 -13.58 5.53
CA VAL A 24 -5.45 -12.17 5.83
C VAL A 24 -6.63 -11.34 5.35
N ILE A 25 -7.42 -10.86 6.32
CA ILE A 25 -8.60 -10.02 6.10
C ILE A 25 -8.32 -8.52 6.16
N ILE A 26 -7.19 -8.12 6.75
CA ILE A 26 -6.85 -6.71 7.01
C ILE A 26 -5.53 -6.38 6.31
N ARG A 27 -5.58 -5.41 5.40
CA ARG A 27 -4.41 -4.85 4.73
C ARG A 27 -4.34 -3.37 5.04
N ASP A 28 -4.00 -3.05 6.28
CA ASP A 28 -3.84 -1.66 6.68
C ASP A 28 -2.39 -1.22 6.46
N LEU A 29 -2.23 -0.09 5.77
CA LEU A 29 -0.98 0.63 5.62
C LEU A 29 -0.92 1.69 6.73
N PHE A 30 -0.05 1.47 7.70
CA PHE A 30 0.28 2.46 8.72
C PHE A 30 1.31 3.42 8.17
N VAL A 31 1.00 4.71 8.19
CA VAL A 31 1.96 5.77 7.86
C VAL A 31 2.39 6.44 9.14
N LEU A 32 3.71 6.57 9.29
CA LEU A 32 4.35 7.15 10.46
C LEU A 32 5.05 8.46 10.08
N ASP A 33 5.08 9.42 11.02
CA ASP A 33 5.97 10.57 10.94
C ASP A 33 7.43 10.17 11.28
N ARG A 34 8.34 11.16 11.30
CA ARG A 34 9.77 10.93 11.61
C ARG A 34 10.04 10.51 13.04
N ASP A 35 9.15 10.84 13.96
CA ASP A 35 9.25 10.48 15.38
C ASP A 35 8.63 9.10 15.67
N GLY A 36 8.01 8.48 14.66
CA GLY A 36 7.40 7.16 14.74
C GLY A 36 5.94 7.18 15.20
N ASN A 37 5.28 8.34 15.23
CA ASN A 37 3.87 8.43 15.54
C ASN A 37 3.02 8.10 14.31
N VAL A 38 1.90 7.39 14.52
CA VAL A 38 0.94 7.10 13.44
C VAL A 38 0.22 8.39 13.04
N VAL A 39 0.32 8.74 11.75
CA VAL A 39 -0.35 9.91 11.18
C VAL A 39 -1.57 9.54 10.34
N GLU A 40 -1.57 8.36 9.73
CA GLU A 40 -2.71 7.83 8.97
C GLU A 40 -2.68 6.29 8.93
N VAL A 41 -3.87 5.69 8.78
CA VAL A 41 -4.04 4.26 8.52
C VAL A 41 -4.92 4.08 7.29
N VAL A 42 -4.34 3.56 6.19
CA VAL A 42 -5.05 3.36 4.93
C VAL A 42 -5.44 1.90 4.75
N ASN A 43 -6.72 1.60 4.57
CA ASN A 43 -7.17 0.25 4.26
C ASN A 43 -6.97 -0.08 2.77
N LEU A 44 -5.94 -0.86 2.46
CA LEU A 44 -5.55 -1.25 1.10
C LEU A 44 -6.49 -2.27 0.45
N THR A 45 -7.42 -2.87 1.22
CA THR A 45 -8.44 -3.76 0.64
C THR A 45 -9.47 -2.95 -0.16
N SER A 46 -9.92 -1.83 0.38
CA SER A 46 -10.77 -0.87 -0.36
C SER A 46 -9.98 0.13 -1.19
N PHE A 47 -8.69 0.33 -0.90
CA PHE A 47 -7.87 1.40 -1.46
C PHE A 47 -6.63 0.83 -2.18
N ASN A 48 -6.85 0.26 -3.38
CA ASN A 48 -5.81 -0.37 -4.17
C ASN A 48 -4.80 0.68 -4.69
N PRO A 49 -3.49 0.60 -4.34
CA PRO A 49 -2.47 1.55 -4.78
C PRO A 49 -1.81 1.19 -6.13
N ASP A 50 -2.31 0.19 -6.88
CA ASP A 50 -1.79 -0.11 -8.21
C ASP A 50 -1.97 1.12 -9.14
N PRO A 51 -0.89 1.69 -9.72
CA PRO A 51 -0.98 2.84 -10.62
C PRO A 51 -1.77 2.60 -11.90
N SER A 52 -2.03 1.33 -12.25
CA SER A 52 -2.83 0.95 -13.42
C SER A 52 -4.33 0.85 -13.13
N GLU A 53 -4.73 0.92 -11.86
CA GLU A 53 -6.11 0.90 -11.40
C GLU A 53 -6.58 2.31 -11.04
N ASN A 54 -7.88 2.59 -11.21
CA ASN A 54 -8.50 3.88 -10.83
C ASN A 54 -7.73 5.11 -11.33
N ASP A 55 -7.25 5.08 -12.58
CA ASP A 55 -6.42 6.13 -13.21
C ASP A 55 -5.16 6.53 -12.41
N GLY A 56 -4.72 5.68 -11.47
CA GLY A 56 -3.60 5.92 -10.57
C GLY A 56 -3.90 6.88 -9.42
N ASP A 57 -5.16 7.26 -9.19
CA ASP A 57 -5.55 8.25 -8.16
C ASP A 57 -5.14 7.79 -6.76
N ASN A 58 -5.45 6.55 -6.40
CA ASN A 58 -5.11 6.00 -5.07
C ASN A 58 -3.59 5.97 -4.84
N TYR A 59 -2.83 5.64 -5.87
CA TYR A 59 -1.37 5.69 -5.83
C TYR A 59 -0.88 7.12 -5.55
N LEU A 60 -1.43 8.11 -6.25
CA LEU A 60 -1.07 9.52 -6.05
C LEU A 60 -1.45 10.00 -4.65
N THR A 61 -2.62 9.61 -4.13
CA THR A 61 -3.04 9.94 -2.76
C THR A 61 -2.07 9.39 -1.73
N ILE A 62 -1.74 8.09 -1.78
CA ILE A 62 -0.79 7.48 -0.82
C ILE A 62 0.59 8.12 -0.96
N LYS A 63 1.06 8.37 -2.19
CA LYS A 63 2.34 9.04 -2.43
C LYS A 63 2.39 10.41 -1.77
N ASN A 64 1.36 11.23 -1.93
CA ASN A 64 1.32 12.56 -1.33
C ASN A 64 1.29 12.48 0.19
N LEU A 65 0.50 11.55 0.75
CA LEU A 65 0.45 11.31 2.18
C LEU A 65 1.82 10.93 2.77
N LEU A 66 2.59 10.09 2.09
CA LEU A 66 3.97 9.76 2.50
C LEU A 66 4.92 10.96 2.44
N LEU A 67 4.74 11.85 1.45
CA LEU A 67 5.54 13.07 1.33
C LEU A 67 5.20 14.08 2.42
N GLU A 68 3.92 14.22 2.75
CA GLU A 68 3.44 15.08 3.84
C GLU A 68 3.92 14.57 5.20
N ALA A 69 3.79 13.28 5.48
CA ALA A 69 4.27 12.65 6.72
C ALA A 69 5.79 12.80 6.90
N ARG A 70 6.55 12.85 5.81
CA ARG A 70 8.00 13.09 5.84
C ARG A 70 8.32 14.52 6.27
N ASP A 71 7.48 15.49 5.95
CA ASP A 71 7.77 16.92 6.17
C ASP A 71 7.17 17.47 7.48
N GLN A 72 6.48 16.60 8.24
CA GLN A 72 6.12 16.79 9.65
C GLN A 72 7.33 16.48 10.56
#